data_AF-A0A8E0MBU0-F1
#
_entry.id   AF-A0A8E0MBU0-F1
#
_cell.length_a   1.000
_cell.length_b   1.000
_cell.length_c   1.000
_cell.angle_alpha   90.00
_cell.angle_beta   90.00
_cell.angle_gamma   90.00
#
_symmetry.space_group_name_H-M   'P 1'
#
loop_
_entity.id
_entity.type
_entity.pdbx_description
1 polymer ?
#
loop_
_entity_poly.entity_id
_entity_poly.type
_entity_poly.pdbx_seq_one_letter_code
_entity_poly.pdbx_strand_id
1 'polypeptide(L)'
;GSAGSNTWQGHTSLQLMLKDYEVKQPQVIDWRMPTIDGGQFKASRTYVFFDAKVKQQFERQFSFGGPTTIAAQVQAPLANAVLVDLPKDAAALHQVMQYVQPPVAVMFYGAPSRLVAIPTRAEFGAVLRFLKAHPGFDKHHIPAIAKAVHLTVHQVILAVQVFFELDFVTIEGAFISPVTAPAKKPLQTAKAYAARTAFLDLAQQLQTMPRAQLETMLLTEHSDSEVES
;
A
#
# COMPACT_ATOMS: atom_id res chain seq x y z
N GLY A 1 -54.61 26.67 -3.75
CA GLY A 1 -55.17 27.21 -2.50
C GLY A 1 -55.36 26.05 -1.55
N SER A 2 -55.10 26.12 -0.27
CA SER A 2 -54.98 27.24 0.68
C SER A 2 -54.03 26.84 1.82
N ALA A 3 -53.38 27.83 2.42
CA ALA A 3 -52.47 27.66 3.55
C ALA A 3 -53.20 27.17 4.82
N GLY A 4 -52.52 26.33 5.60
CA GLY A 4 -52.87 26.00 6.98
C GLY A 4 -51.62 26.07 7.85
N SER A 5 -51.42 27.21 8.50
CA SER A 5 -50.39 27.42 9.53
C SER A 5 -50.92 26.86 10.86
N ASN A 6 -50.21 25.91 11.45
CA ASN A 6 -50.39 25.58 12.87
C ASN A 6 -49.01 25.59 13.54
N THR A 7 -48.74 26.67 14.26
CA THR A 7 -47.55 26.87 15.07
C THR A 7 -47.93 26.59 16.52
N TRP A 8 -47.40 25.52 17.13
CA TRP A 8 -47.31 25.47 18.59
C TRP A 8 -46.14 24.62 19.11
N GLN A 9 -45.37 25.24 19.99
CA GLN A 9 -44.22 24.77 20.79
C GLN A 9 -42.93 24.35 20.08
N GLY A 10 -42.14 25.36 19.68
CA GLY A 10 -40.71 25.47 20.07
C GLY A 10 -39.70 24.37 19.70
N HIS A 11 -40.11 23.28 19.07
CA HIS A 11 -39.25 22.18 18.68
C HIS A 11 -39.21 22.11 17.17
N THR A 12 -38.12 22.61 16.60
CA THR A 12 -37.76 22.31 15.21
C THR A 12 -37.33 20.84 15.17
N SER A 13 -38.31 19.94 15.09
CA SER A 13 -38.05 18.59 14.61
C SER A 13 -37.85 18.72 13.11
N LEU A 14 -36.59 18.77 12.68
CA LEU A 14 -36.22 18.68 11.27
C LEU A 14 -36.57 17.26 10.79
N GLN A 15 -37.85 16.98 10.58
CA GLN A 15 -38.30 15.81 9.84
C GLN A 15 -37.95 16.09 8.38
N LEU A 16 -36.72 15.70 8.00
CA LEU A 16 -36.36 15.53 6.62
C LEU A 16 -37.34 14.50 6.04
N MET A 17 -38.33 15.01 5.29
CA MET A 17 -39.04 14.23 4.29
C MET A 17 -37.98 13.65 3.35
N LEU A 18 -37.59 12.40 3.60
CA LEU A 18 -36.90 11.57 2.63
C LEU A 18 -37.87 11.29 1.49
N LYS A 19 -37.90 12.22 0.52
CA LYS A 19 -38.36 11.90 -0.83
C LYS A 19 -37.41 10.83 -1.36
N ASP A 20 -37.90 9.60 -1.43
CA ASP A 20 -37.37 8.48 -2.21
C ASP A 20 -35.86 8.52 -2.45
N TYR A 21 -35.10 8.33 -1.38
CA TYR A 21 -33.71 7.94 -1.51
C TYR A 21 -33.69 6.43 -1.57
N GLU A 22 -33.61 5.87 -2.78
CA GLU A 22 -33.10 4.52 -2.96
C GLU A 22 -31.75 4.49 -2.25
N VAL A 23 -31.67 3.78 -1.12
CA VAL A 23 -30.44 3.69 -0.32
C VAL A 23 -29.43 2.92 -1.18
N LYS A 24 -28.68 3.64 -2.02
CA LYS A 24 -27.59 3.06 -2.79
C LYS A 24 -26.64 2.40 -1.80
N GLN A 25 -26.54 1.07 -1.87
CA GLN A 25 -25.60 0.36 -1.03
C GLN A 25 -24.19 0.83 -1.38
N PRO A 26 -23.34 1.10 -0.37
CA PRO A 26 -22.01 1.62 -0.62
C PRO A 26 -21.20 0.62 -1.43
N GLN A 27 -20.62 1.05 -2.54
CA GLN A 27 -19.83 0.18 -3.41
C GLN A 27 -18.44 -0.09 -2.81
N VAL A 28 -18.00 0.77 -1.88
CA VAL A 28 -16.80 0.55 -1.07
C VAL A 28 -17.14 0.60 0.42
N ILE A 29 -16.71 -0.44 1.13
CA ILE A 29 -16.82 -0.59 2.57
C ILE A 29 -15.46 -0.25 3.18
N ASP A 30 -15.36 0.92 3.81
CA ASP A 30 -14.11 1.40 4.39
C ASP A 30 -13.86 0.75 5.76
N TRP A 31 -12.89 -0.17 5.80
CA TRP A 31 -12.44 -0.87 7.01
C TRP A 31 -11.04 -0.44 7.44
N ARG A 32 -10.55 0.70 6.92
CA ARG A 32 -9.27 1.27 7.38
C ARG A 32 -9.41 1.68 8.84
N MET A 33 -8.51 1.17 9.67
CA MET A 33 -8.48 1.44 11.11
C MET A 33 -7.04 1.78 11.53
N PRO A 34 -6.84 2.66 12.55
CA PRO A 34 -5.50 2.97 13.06
C PRO A 34 -4.74 1.74 13.55
N THR A 35 -5.47 0.76 14.08
CA THR A 35 -4.95 -0.52 14.56
C THR A 35 -5.80 -1.66 14.01
N ILE A 36 -5.15 -2.76 13.64
CA ILE A 36 -5.82 -3.96 13.18
C ILE A 36 -6.54 -4.64 14.34
N ASP A 37 -7.82 -4.97 14.13
CA ASP A 37 -8.64 -5.73 15.06
C ASP A 37 -8.94 -7.13 14.48
N GLY A 38 -8.73 -8.18 15.28
CA GLY A 38 -9.00 -9.56 14.89
C GLY A 38 -10.46 -9.84 14.51
N GLY A 39 -11.40 -9.03 15.00
CA GLY A 39 -12.81 -9.05 14.65
C GLY A 39 -13.08 -8.73 13.17
N GLN A 40 -12.23 -7.92 12.52
CA GLN A 40 -12.36 -7.58 11.09
C GLN A 40 -12.23 -8.81 10.17
N PHE A 41 -11.57 -9.86 10.67
CA PHE A 41 -11.35 -11.10 9.93
C PHE A 41 -12.43 -12.17 10.16
N LYS A 42 -13.45 -11.92 10.98
CA LYS A 42 -14.49 -12.91 11.29
C LYS A 42 -15.61 -13.00 10.26
N ALA A 43 -15.77 -11.99 9.41
CA ALA A 43 -16.77 -12.00 8.35
C ALA A 43 -16.47 -13.10 7.32
N SER A 44 -17.51 -13.73 6.77
CA SER A 44 -17.35 -14.67 5.66
C SER A 44 -17.12 -13.89 4.36
N ARG A 45 -15.85 -13.60 4.08
CA ARG A 45 -15.36 -12.83 2.92
C ARG A 45 -14.09 -13.46 2.37
N THR A 46 -13.76 -13.15 1.12
CA THR A 46 -12.46 -13.52 0.56
C THR A 46 -11.45 -12.41 0.85
N TYR A 47 -10.40 -12.74 1.59
CA TYR A 47 -9.36 -11.81 2.03
C TYR A 47 -8.18 -11.85 1.07
N VAL A 48 -8.00 -10.76 0.32
CA VAL A 48 -7.04 -10.63 -0.76
C VAL A 48 -5.82 -9.86 -0.27
N PHE A 49 -4.65 -10.48 -0.37
CA PHE A 49 -3.37 -9.91 0.03
C PHE A 49 -2.48 -9.66 -1.19
N PHE A 50 -1.81 -8.52 -1.24
CA PHE A 50 -0.79 -8.19 -2.21
C PHE A 50 0.59 -8.73 -1.80
N ASP A 51 0.86 -8.88 -0.49
CA ASP A 51 2.12 -9.42 0.04
C ASP A 51 1.93 -10.79 0.72
N ALA A 52 2.60 -11.81 0.19
CA ALA A 52 2.53 -13.17 0.73
C ALA A 52 3.08 -13.30 2.16
N LYS A 53 4.04 -12.45 2.56
CA LYS A 53 4.56 -12.43 3.93
C LYS A 53 3.53 -11.85 4.88
N VAL A 54 2.80 -10.82 4.46
CA VAL A 54 1.70 -10.24 5.25
C VAL A 54 0.57 -11.25 5.38
N LYS A 55 0.18 -11.92 4.30
CA LYS A 55 -0.78 -13.04 4.33
C LYS A 55 -0.38 -14.08 5.36
N GLN A 56 0.85 -14.61 5.25
CA GLN A 56 1.34 -15.65 6.16
C GLN A 56 1.37 -15.18 7.61
N GLN A 57 1.79 -13.95 7.86
CA GLN A 57 1.78 -13.36 9.20
C GLN A 57 0.36 -13.29 9.75
N PHE A 58 -0.59 -12.79 8.97
CA PHE A 58 -1.97 -12.60 9.41
C PHE A 58 -2.68 -13.94 9.63
N GLU A 59 -2.44 -14.95 8.79
CA GLU A 59 -2.96 -16.31 8.98
C GLU A 59 -2.47 -16.98 10.27
N ARG A 60 -1.27 -16.64 10.73
CA ARG A 60 -0.75 -17.10 12.02
C ARG A 60 -1.35 -16.34 13.20
N GLN A 61 -1.70 -15.07 13.00
CA GLN A 61 -2.14 -14.16 14.05
C GLN A 61 -3.67 -14.16 14.26
N PHE A 62 -4.44 -14.39 13.20
CA PHE A 62 -5.89 -14.23 13.19
C PHE A 62 -6.58 -15.46 12.57
N SER A 63 -7.79 -15.75 13.04
CA SER A 63 -8.66 -16.73 12.38
C SER A 63 -9.62 -16.00 11.43
N PHE A 64 -9.59 -16.41 10.16
CA PHE A 64 -10.40 -15.86 9.08
C PHE A 64 -11.74 -16.58 8.95
N GLY A 65 -12.82 -15.82 8.72
CA GLY A 65 -14.17 -16.33 8.46
C GLY A 65 -14.40 -16.78 7.01
N GLY A 66 -13.40 -16.61 6.15
CA GLY A 66 -13.42 -17.02 4.75
C GLY A 66 -12.01 -17.24 4.20
N PRO A 67 -11.88 -17.55 2.90
CA PRO A 67 -10.59 -17.89 2.30
C PRO A 67 -9.67 -16.67 2.22
N THR A 68 -8.37 -16.93 2.27
CA THR A 68 -7.30 -15.95 2.00
C THR A 68 -6.66 -16.27 0.65
N THR A 69 -6.31 -15.24 -0.13
CA THR A 69 -5.66 -15.43 -1.43
C THR A 69 -4.65 -14.32 -1.71
N ILE A 70 -3.76 -14.56 -2.68
CA ILE A 70 -2.86 -13.51 -3.19
C ILE A 70 -3.55 -12.80 -4.36
N ALA A 71 -3.46 -11.48 -4.42
CA ALA A 71 -4.07 -10.64 -5.46
C ALA A 71 -3.72 -11.12 -6.88
N ALA A 72 -2.46 -11.50 -7.12
CA ALA A 72 -2.00 -12.02 -8.41
C ALA A 72 -2.61 -13.38 -8.83
N GLN A 73 -3.29 -14.07 -7.91
CA GLN A 73 -4.00 -15.33 -8.18
C GLN A 73 -5.49 -15.12 -8.46
N VAL A 74 -6.01 -13.90 -8.31
CA VAL A 74 -7.38 -13.57 -8.67
C VAL A 74 -7.44 -13.39 -10.19
N GLN A 75 -8.09 -14.34 -10.87
CA GLN A 75 -8.19 -14.40 -12.34
C GLN A 75 -9.62 -14.64 -12.83
N ALA A 76 -10.60 -14.49 -11.93
CA ALA A 76 -12.02 -14.67 -12.20
C ALA A 76 -12.82 -13.70 -11.31
N PRO A 77 -14.05 -13.32 -11.73
CA PRO A 77 -14.89 -12.41 -10.96
C PRO A 77 -15.01 -12.83 -9.49
N LEU A 78 -14.72 -11.89 -8.58
CA LEU A 78 -14.64 -12.11 -7.14
C LEU A 78 -15.54 -11.12 -6.41
N ALA A 79 -16.72 -11.59 -6.00
CA ALA A 79 -17.60 -10.86 -5.11
C ALA A 79 -17.15 -10.95 -3.65
N ASN A 80 -17.61 -10.00 -2.82
CA ASN A 80 -17.46 -10.03 -1.37
C ASN A 80 -15.98 -10.09 -0.90
N ALA A 81 -15.11 -9.36 -1.61
CA ALA A 81 -13.68 -9.29 -1.34
C ALA A 81 -13.33 -8.28 -0.24
N VAL A 82 -12.19 -8.51 0.42
CA VAL A 82 -11.50 -7.55 1.29
C VAL A 82 -10.08 -7.36 0.77
N LEU A 83 -9.69 -6.14 0.38
CA LEU A 83 -8.30 -5.80 0.06
C LEU A 83 -7.56 -5.49 1.36
N VAL A 84 -6.70 -6.41 1.81
CA VAL A 84 -6.19 -6.40 3.18
C VAL A 84 -4.99 -5.47 3.37
N ASP A 85 -3.98 -5.58 2.52
CA ASP A 85 -2.72 -4.84 2.64
C ASP A 85 -2.47 -3.92 1.44
N LEU A 86 -1.36 -3.19 1.48
CA LEU A 86 -1.03 -2.23 0.42
C LEU A 86 -0.51 -2.94 -0.84
N PRO A 87 -1.02 -2.57 -2.03
CA PRO A 87 -0.45 -3.00 -3.30
C PRO A 87 0.99 -2.50 -3.46
N LYS A 88 1.81 -3.26 -4.19
CA LYS A 88 3.22 -2.89 -4.45
C LYS A 88 3.35 -1.68 -5.39
N ASP A 89 2.37 -1.48 -6.27
CA ASP A 89 2.28 -0.42 -7.27
C ASP A 89 0.81 -0.28 -7.72
N ALA A 90 0.50 0.78 -8.48
CA ALA A 90 -0.84 1.02 -8.99
C ALA A 90 -1.31 -0.08 -9.94
N ALA A 91 -0.40 -0.66 -10.74
CA ALA A 91 -0.73 -1.73 -11.67
C ALA A 91 -1.25 -2.99 -10.96
N ALA A 92 -0.68 -3.35 -9.80
CA ALA A 92 -1.17 -4.46 -8.99
C ALA A 92 -2.57 -4.21 -8.43
N LEU A 93 -2.90 -2.96 -8.08
CA LEU A 93 -4.25 -2.58 -7.66
C LEU A 93 -5.22 -2.66 -8.83
N HIS A 94 -4.87 -2.03 -9.96
CA HIS A 94 -5.65 -2.08 -11.19
C HIS A 94 -5.99 -3.53 -11.57
N GLN A 95 -4.97 -4.38 -11.68
CA GLN A 95 -5.13 -5.78 -12.07
C GLN A 95 -6.12 -6.55 -11.19
N VAL A 96 -6.07 -6.38 -9.87
CA VAL A 96 -7.02 -7.09 -8.99
C VAL A 96 -8.43 -6.51 -9.07
N MET A 97 -8.55 -5.20 -9.28
CA MET A 97 -9.83 -4.51 -9.41
C MET A 97 -10.59 -4.87 -10.70
N GLN A 98 -9.91 -5.37 -11.74
CA GLN A 98 -10.56 -5.95 -12.92
C GLN A 98 -11.47 -7.14 -12.58
N TYR A 99 -11.17 -7.85 -11.49
CA TYR A 99 -11.92 -9.05 -11.09
C TYR A 99 -12.80 -8.82 -9.87
N VAL A 100 -12.45 -7.88 -8.99
CA VAL A 100 -13.20 -7.65 -7.75
C VAL A 100 -14.51 -6.93 -8.06
N GLN A 101 -15.62 -7.53 -7.64
CA GLN A 101 -16.96 -6.95 -7.80
C GLN A 101 -17.34 -6.11 -6.57
N PRO A 102 -17.88 -4.90 -6.77
CA PRO A 102 -18.52 -4.15 -5.71
C PRO A 102 -19.73 -4.89 -5.09
N PRO A 103 -20.01 -4.74 -3.78
CA PRO A 103 -19.25 -3.92 -2.84
C PRO A 103 -17.94 -4.60 -2.38
N VAL A 104 -16.85 -3.85 -2.40
CA VAL A 104 -15.52 -4.28 -1.93
C VAL A 104 -15.19 -3.65 -0.58
N ALA A 105 -14.65 -4.43 0.36
CA ALA A 105 -14.10 -3.89 1.59
C ALA A 105 -12.60 -3.60 1.46
N VAL A 106 -12.11 -2.55 2.10
CA VAL A 106 -10.70 -2.16 2.03
C VAL A 106 -10.12 -1.88 3.41
N MET A 107 -8.96 -2.45 3.68
CA MET A 107 -8.21 -2.24 4.92
C MET A 107 -6.89 -1.52 4.67
N PHE A 108 -6.23 -1.80 3.54
CA PHE A 108 -4.95 -1.21 3.13
C PHE A 108 -3.92 -1.11 4.26
N TYR A 109 -3.76 -2.22 4.98
CA TYR A 109 -2.76 -2.37 6.02
C TYR A 109 -1.36 -2.14 5.45
N GLY A 110 -0.64 -1.18 6.03
CA GLY A 110 0.76 -0.93 5.74
C GLY A 110 1.63 -1.33 6.92
N ALA A 111 2.41 -2.39 6.76
CA ALA A 111 3.39 -2.78 7.78
C ALA A 111 4.36 -1.61 8.06
N PRO A 112 4.60 -1.21 9.32
CA PRO A 112 5.46 -0.07 9.63
C PRO A 112 6.86 -0.18 9.02
N SER A 113 7.42 -1.39 8.96
CA SER A 113 8.70 -1.67 8.30
C SER A 113 8.71 -1.38 6.79
N ARG A 114 7.55 -1.43 6.13
CA ARG A 114 7.38 -1.09 4.71
C ARG A 114 7.08 0.38 4.48
N LEU A 115 6.64 1.14 5.49
CA LEU A 115 6.32 2.56 5.38
C LEU A 115 7.48 3.50 5.77
N VAL A 116 8.67 2.95 5.96
CA VAL A 116 9.87 3.75 6.28
C VAL A 116 10.21 4.72 5.14
N ALA A 117 10.48 5.97 5.49
CA ALA A 117 10.86 7.01 4.54
C ALA A 117 12.13 6.66 3.73
N ILE A 118 12.22 7.21 2.52
CA ILE A 118 13.40 7.10 1.67
C ILE A 118 14.58 7.79 2.38
N PRO A 119 15.80 7.22 2.35
CA PRO A 119 16.96 7.88 2.91
C PRO A 119 17.21 9.24 2.24
N THR A 120 17.59 10.23 3.03
CA THR A 120 18.09 11.51 2.54
C THR A 120 19.39 11.32 1.76
N ARG A 121 19.77 12.32 0.95
CA ARG A 121 21.05 12.31 0.23
C ARG A 121 22.26 12.10 1.16
N ALA A 122 22.20 12.65 2.39
CA ALA A 122 23.26 12.50 3.38
C ALA A 122 23.34 11.05 3.90
N GLU A 123 22.20 10.42 4.14
CA GLU A 123 22.08 9.02 4.59
C GLU A 123 22.49 8.03 3.50
N PHE A 124 22.08 8.24 2.25
CA PHE A 124 22.65 7.52 1.09
C PHE A 124 24.17 7.64 1.08
N GLY A 125 24.69 8.85 1.23
CA GLY A 125 26.13 9.10 1.31
C GLY A 125 26.81 8.35 2.45
N ALA A 126 26.14 8.19 3.61
CA ALA A 126 26.67 7.43 4.74
C ALA A 126 26.80 5.94 4.42
N VAL A 127 25.79 5.34 3.77
CA VAL A 127 25.84 3.94 3.30
C VAL A 127 26.98 3.76 2.30
N LEU A 128 27.12 4.64 1.31
CA LEU A 128 28.21 4.55 0.33
C LEU A 128 29.59 4.70 0.97
N ARG A 129 29.76 5.61 1.92
CA ARG A 129 31.02 5.76 2.68
C ARG A 129 31.35 4.50 3.46
N PHE A 130 30.35 3.87 4.09
CA PHE A 130 30.53 2.61 4.79
C PHE A 130 31.05 1.53 3.84
N LEU A 131 30.40 1.35 2.67
CA LEU A 131 30.81 0.36 1.68
C LEU A 131 32.20 0.65 1.08
N LYS A 132 32.56 1.92 0.93
CA LYS A 132 33.92 2.32 0.50
C LYS A 132 35.01 1.93 1.51
N ALA A 133 34.70 1.96 2.81
CA ALA A 133 35.61 1.54 3.86
C ALA A 133 35.69 0.01 4.01
N HIS A 134 34.74 -0.73 3.44
CA HIS A 134 34.66 -2.19 3.53
C HIS A 134 34.42 -2.83 2.14
N PRO A 135 35.40 -2.79 1.21
CA PRO A 135 35.26 -3.45 -0.09
C PRO A 135 35.00 -4.95 0.04
N GLY A 136 34.17 -5.52 -0.83
CA GLY A 136 33.77 -6.93 -0.73
C GLY A 136 32.84 -7.20 0.46
N PHE A 137 31.98 -6.26 0.80
CA PHE A 137 31.06 -6.40 1.93
C PHE A 137 30.02 -7.51 1.68
N ASP A 138 29.91 -8.48 2.59
CA ASP A 138 28.90 -9.53 2.50
C ASP A 138 27.49 -8.98 2.81
N LYS A 139 26.58 -9.06 1.83
CA LYS A 139 25.19 -8.58 1.93
C LYS A 139 24.39 -9.20 3.08
N HIS A 140 24.75 -10.38 3.57
CA HIS A 140 24.08 -10.98 4.74
C HIS A 140 24.31 -10.16 6.02
N HIS A 141 25.36 -9.33 6.05
CA HIS A 141 25.68 -8.44 7.16
C HIS A 141 25.12 -7.03 7.00
N ILE A 142 24.23 -6.76 6.04
CA ILE A 142 23.52 -5.46 5.91
C ILE A 142 22.99 -4.90 7.25
N PRO A 143 22.47 -5.70 8.20
CA PRO A 143 22.08 -5.19 9.52
C PRO A 143 23.20 -4.46 10.28
N ALA A 144 24.46 -4.79 10.05
CA ALA A 144 25.61 -4.09 10.63
C ALA A 144 25.76 -2.68 10.05
N ILE A 145 25.57 -2.50 8.73
CA ILE A 145 25.55 -1.17 8.10
C ILE A 145 24.42 -0.34 8.69
N ALA A 146 23.21 -0.92 8.73
CA ALA A 146 22.01 -0.27 9.25
C ALA A 146 22.23 0.28 10.66
N LYS A 147 22.82 -0.54 11.54
CA LYS A 147 23.22 -0.13 12.90
C LYS A 147 24.27 0.99 12.88
N ALA A 148 25.31 0.89 12.05
CA ALA A 148 26.41 1.84 12.02
C ALA A 148 26.02 3.24 11.48
N VAL A 149 25.07 3.30 10.55
CA VAL A 149 24.64 4.55 9.91
C VAL A 149 23.25 5.03 10.38
N HIS A 150 22.72 4.40 11.43
CA HIS A 150 21.42 4.71 12.05
C HIS A 150 20.23 4.68 11.08
N LEU A 151 20.23 3.69 10.18
CA LEU A 151 19.13 3.44 9.24
C LEU A 151 18.46 2.11 9.54
N THR A 152 17.24 1.93 9.03
CA THR A 152 16.61 0.61 9.01
C THR A 152 17.29 -0.30 7.98
N VAL A 153 17.16 -1.62 8.17
CA VAL A 153 17.63 -2.62 7.18
C VAL A 153 17.03 -2.36 5.80
N HIS A 154 15.73 -2.03 5.73
CA HIS A 154 15.05 -1.70 4.47
C HIS A 154 15.65 -0.48 3.77
N GLN A 155 15.99 0.57 4.52
CA GLN A 155 16.65 1.76 3.98
C GLN A 155 18.04 1.45 3.42
N VAL A 156 18.82 0.60 4.10
CA VAL A 156 20.14 0.19 3.59
C VAL A 156 20.01 -0.68 2.35
N ILE A 157 19.07 -1.64 2.33
CA ILE A 157 18.81 -2.47 1.14
C ILE A 157 18.46 -1.59 -0.06
N LEU A 158 17.56 -0.61 0.12
CA LEU A 158 17.22 0.36 -0.92
C LEU A 158 18.46 1.13 -1.38
N ALA A 159 19.28 1.61 -0.44
CA ALA A 159 20.49 2.36 -0.76
C ALA A 159 21.48 1.54 -1.61
N VAL A 160 21.74 0.30 -1.21
CA VAL A 160 22.58 -0.64 -1.96
C VAL A 160 22.02 -0.89 -3.36
N GLN A 161 20.71 -1.13 -3.48
CA GLN A 161 20.07 -1.37 -4.77
C GLN A 161 20.18 -0.16 -5.72
N VAL A 162 19.91 1.05 -5.21
CA VAL A 162 20.07 2.29 -5.97
C VAL A 162 21.52 2.49 -6.40
N PHE A 163 22.50 2.23 -5.54
CA PHE A 163 23.91 2.32 -5.92
C PHE A 163 24.32 1.29 -6.96
N PHE A 164 23.77 0.08 -6.90
CA PHE A 164 24.02 -0.94 -7.90
C PHE A 164 23.45 -0.53 -9.26
N GLU A 165 22.20 -0.06 -9.31
CA GLU A 165 21.55 0.40 -10.56
C GLU A 165 22.23 1.63 -11.19
N LEU A 166 22.96 2.41 -10.39
CA LEU A 166 23.68 3.61 -10.84
C LEU A 166 25.17 3.37 -11.05
N ASP A 167 25.67 2.14 -10.95
CA ASP A 167 27.08 1.75 -11.08
C ASP A 167 28.02 2.40 -10.03
N PHE A 168 27.51 2.70 -8.83
CA PHE A 168 28.33 3.12 -7.69
C PHE A 168 28.92 1.93 -6.92
N VAL A 169 28.26 0.77 -7.00
CA VAL A 169 28.74 -0.50 -6.45
C VAL A 169 28.50 -1.63 -7.44
N THR A 170 29.31 -2.67 -7.39
CA THR A 170 29.06 -3.95 -8.05
C THR A 170 28.62 -4.99 -7.02
N ILE A 171 27.86 -5.99 -7.48
CA ILE A 171 27.42 -7.13 -6.66
C ILE A 171 27.86 -8.40 -7.35
N GLU A 172 28.80 -9.12 -6.75
CA GLU A 172 29.31 -10.42 -7.22
C GLU A 172 28.94 -11.48 -6.18
N GLY A 173 27.91 -12.27 -6.49
CA GLY A 173 27.34 -13.25 -5.56
C GLY A 173 26.75 -12.60 -4.30
N ALA A 174 27.46 -12.71 -3.19
CA ALA A 174 27.09 -12.11 -1.91
C ALA A 174 27.85 -10.81 -1.60
N PHE A 175 28.90 -10.50 -2.36
CA PHE A 175 29.83 -9.42 -2.04
C PHE A 175 29.50 -8.14 -2.79
N ILE A 176 29.48 -7.03 -2.06
CA ILE A 176 29.21 -5.68 -2.56
C ILE A 176 30.54 -4.92 -2.55
N SER A 177 30.96 -4.42 -3.71
CA SER A 177 32.22 -3.69 -3.87
C SER A 177 31.97 -2.29 -4.43
N PRO A 178 32.62 -1.24 -3.88
CA PRO A 178 32.51 0.11 -4.42
C PRO A 178 33.22 0.20 -5.78
N VAL A 179 32.61 0.93 -6.72
CA VAL A 179 33.29 1.28 -7.98
C VAL A 179 34.23 2.46 -7.73
N THR A 180 35.45 2.40 -8.29
CA THR A 180 36.41 3.51 -8.22
C THR A 180 35.98 4.63 -9.18
N ALA A 181 35.86 5.85 -8.65
CA ALA A 181 35.49 7.06 -9.40
C ALA A 181 34.25 6.90 -10.31
N PRO A 182 33.07 6.52 -9.78
CA PRO A 182 31.87 6.35 -10.58
C PRO A 182 31.43 7.69 -11.18
N ALA A 183 30.84 7.63 -12.37
CA ALA A 183 30.24 8.82 -12.99
C ALA A 183 29.15 9.41 -12.08
N LYS A 184 29.06 10.74 -12.03
CA LYS A 184 28.02 11.41 -11.26
C LYS A 184 26.66 11.14 -11.89
N LYS A 185 25.77 10.46 -11.17
CA LYS A 185 24.38 10.21 -11.57
C LYS A 185 23.40 10.62 -10.46
N PRO A 186 22.22 11.20 -10.79
CA PRO A 186 21.20 11.51 -9.80
C PRO A 186 20.54 10.24 -9.24
N LEU A 187 20.27 10.19 -7.92
CA LEU A 187 19.62 9.05 -7.27
C LEU A 187 18.24 8.73 -7.87
N GLN A 188 17.52 9.77 -8.31
CA GLN A 188 16.17 9.69 -8.87
C GLN A 188 16.13 8.95 -10.21
N THR A 189 17.28 8.76 -10.88
CA THR A 189 17.37 8.01 -12.13
C THR A 189 17.40 6.49 -11.92
N ALA A 190 17.56 6.02 -10.68
CA ALA A 190 17.46 4.61 -10.34
C ALA A 190 15.99 4.15 -10.32
N LYS A 191 15.72 2.98 -10.90
CA LYS A 191 14.39 2.36 -10.92
C LYS A 191 13.92 2.02 -9.51
N ALA A 192 14.82 1.51 -8.65
CA ALA A 192 14.52 1.22 -7.26
C ALA A 192 14.09 2.47 -6.47
N TYR A 193 14.74 3.61 -6.74
CA TYR A 193 14.37 4.88 -6.11
C TYR A 193 12.97 5.30 -6.55
N ALA A 194 12.71 5.34 -7.86
CA ALA A 194 11.41 5.74 -8.41
C ALA A 194 10.28 4.82 -7.93
N ALA A 195 10.49 3.49 -7.96
CA ALA A 195 9.52 2.52 -7.48
C ALA A 195 9.22 2.68 -5.99
N ARG A 196 10.25 2.98 -5.18
CA ARG A 196 10.05 3.21 -3.75
C ARG A 196 9.25 4.48 -3.48
N THR A 197 9.53 5.56 -4.19
CA THR A 197 8.77 6.82 -4.10
C THR A 197 7.31 6.57 -4.46
N ALA A 198 7.06 5.95 -5.63
CA ALA A 198 5.72 5.64 -6.09
C ALA A 198 4.94 4.76 -5.10
N PHE A 199 5.58 3.76 -4.48
CA PHE A 199 4.95 2.95 -3.45
C PHE A 199 4.54 3.76 -2.22
N LEU A 200 5.42 4.65 -1.71
CA LEU A 200 5.11 5.45 -0.53
C LEU A 200 4.01 6.48 -0.82
N ASP A 201 4.03 7.08 -2.00
CA ASP A 201 2.99 8.02 -2.44
C ASP A 201 1.63 7.31 -2.54
N LEU A 202 1.59 6.15 -3.20
CA LEU A 202 0.39 5.33 -3.30
C LEU A 202 -0.10 4.86 -1.92
N ALA A 203 0.80 4.42 -1.05
CA ALA A 203 0.48 4.00 0.30
C ALA A 203 -0.20 5.14 1.09
N GLN A 204 0.40 6.34 1.04
CA GLN A 204 -0.15 7.52 1.68
C GLN A 204 -1.54 7.84 1.12
N GLN A 205 -1.71 7.83 -0.20
CA GLN A 205 -2.99 8.07 -0.84
C GLN A 205 -4.05 7.07 -0.36
N LEU A 206 -3.81 5.76 -0.50
CA LEU A 206 -4.77 4.72 -0.13
C LEU A 206 -5.16 4.74 1.35
N GLN A 207 -4.23 5.11 2.23
CA GLN A 207 -4.49 5.15 3.67
C GLN A 207 -5.19 6.43 4.14
N THR A 208 -5.02 7.55 3.45
CA THR A 208 -5.50 8.86 3.91
C THR A 208 -6.62 9.46 3.06
N MET A 209 -6.84 8.95 1.85
CA MET A 209 -7.85 9.46 0.92
C MET A 209 -9.26 9.40 1.54
N PRO A 210 -10.07 10.47 1.47
CA PRO A 210 -11.45 10.45 1.94
C PRO A 210 -12.27 9.37 1.25
N ARG A 211 -13.22 8.76 1.97
CA ARG A 211 -14.03 7.64 1.48
C ARG A 211 -14.63 7.86 0.08
N ALA A 212 -15.23 9.02 -0.17
CA ALA A 212 -15.87 9.31 -1.46
C ALA A 212 -14.86 9.34 -2.63
N GLN A 213 -13.63 9.83 -2.39
CA GLN A 213 -12.57 9.84 -3.40
C GLN A 213 -12.02 8.43 -3.60
N LEU A 214 -11.88 7.66 -2.52
CA LEU A 214 -11.43 6.27 -2.59
C LEU A 214 -12.42 5.39 -3.36
N GLU A 215 -13.71 5.58 -3.13
CA GLU A 215 -14.78 4.91 -3.87
C GLU A 215 -14.72 5.28 -5.36
N THR A 216 -14.58 6.56 -5.70
CA THR A 216 -14.41 7.00 -7.10
C THR A 216 -13.19 6.36 -7.76
N MET A 217 -12.03 6.36 -7.08
CA MET A 217 -10.79 5.79 -7.60
C MET A 217 -10.95 4.29 -7.84
N LEU A 218 -11.42 3.51 -6.86
CA LEU A 218 -11.56 2.05 -6.98
C LEU A 218 -12.61 1.66 -8.03
N LEU A 219 -13.68 2.43 -8.19
CA LEU A 219 -14.68 2.17 -9.22
C LEU A 219 -14.19 2.55 -10.62
N THR A 220 -13.35 3.57 -10.76
CA THR A 220 -12.70 3.88 -12.05
C THR A 220 -11.77 2.73 -12.47
N GLU A 221 -10.94 2.24 -11.54
CA GLU A 221 -10.07 1.08 -11.76
C GLU A 221 -10.85 -0.18 -12.15
N HIS A 222 -12.10 -0.31 -11.68
CA HIS A 222 -13.02 -1.39 -12.07
C HIS A 222 -13.61 -1.17 -13.47
N SER A 223 -14.15 0.02 -13.76
CA SER A 223 -14.82 0.33 -15.03
C SER A 223 -13.89 0.35 -16.23
N ASP A 224 -12.62 0.76 -16.08
CA ASP A 224 -11.64 0.71 -17.17
C ASP A 224 -11.43 -0.73 -17.70
N SER A 225 -11.71 -1.75 -16.88
CA SER A 225 -11.67 -3.17 -17.31
C SER A 225 -12.87 -3.61 -18.16
N GLU A 226 -14.04 -2.97 -17.99
CA GLU A 226 -15.24 -3.29 -18.77
C GLU A 226 -15.18 -2.73 -20.20
N VAL A 227 -14.37 -1.68 -20.42
CA VAL A 227 -14.23 -1.01 -21.73
C VAL A 227 -13.18 -1.69 -22.62
N GLU A 228 -12.23 -2.41 -22.04
CA GLU A 228 -11.19 -3.15 -22.78
C GLU A 228 -11.58 -4.61 -23.12
N SER A 229 -12.80 -5.05 -22.75
CA SER A 229 -13.36 -6.38 -23.00
C SER A 229 -14.28 -6.42 -24.23
#